data_AF-A0A9N9Y6J0-F1
#
_entry.id   AF-A0A9N9Y6J0-F1
#
_cell.length_a   1.000
_cell.length_b   1.000
_cell.length_c   1.000
_cell.angle_alpha   90.00
_cell.angle_beta   90.00
_cell.angle_gamma   90.00
#
_symmetry.space_group_name_H-M   'P 1'
#
loop_
_entity.id
_entity.type
_entity.pdbx_description
1 polymer ?
#
loop_
_entity_poly.entity_id
_entity_poly.type
_entity_poly.pdbx_seq_one_letter_code
_entity_poly.pdbx_strand_id
1 'polypeptide(L)'
;MTCSPVGHYIVDCQEIEQGWDNVKDLTLDINETDQDGIFRVVFDFSILVGVMLICTDKGKLNAHLSYLGDEYESDEGGTEESDSDEKEHAEDDDEGEIDDMSGDADRGSGTRGRKRKSQASPRHEPRKKSRTDGAQELQYFIKFRCRETGEGELYPEPEDGTLRYEGKRMAAFLGKVDMPCVGGQIPFAARKISNVAKPNRKSWADYSDSEYEYVYV
;
A
#
# COMPACT_ATOMS: atom_id res chain seq x y z
N MET A 1 -7.27 5.21 -28.70
CA MET A 1 -7.48 5.91 -27.42
C MET A 1 -6.69 5.14 -26.38
N THR A 2 -5.59 5.72 -25.89
CA THR A 2 -4.89 5.21 -24.71
C THR A 2 -5.79 5.49 -23.50
N CYS A 3 -6.04 4.48 -22.67
CA CYS A 3 -6.77 4.69 -21.42
C CYS A 3 -5.76 5.18 -20.39
N SER A 4 -6.05 6.32 -19.77
CA SER A 4 -5.19 6.94 -18.76
C SER A 4 -5.97 7.12 -17.45
N PRO A 5 -5.33 6.86 -16.29
CA PRO A 5 -5.91 7.11 -14.98
C PRO A 5 -5.99 8.60 -14.65
N VAL A 6 -5.36 9.49 -15.43
CA VAL A 6 -5.35 10.94 -15.18
C VAL A 6 -6.75 11.53 -15.22
N GLY A 7 -7.13 12.27 -14.18
CA GLY A 7 -8.44 12.92 -14.11
C GLY A 7 -8.87 13.30 -12.71
N HIS A 8 -10.09 13.80 -12.63
CA HIS A 8 -10.76 14.12 -11.37
C HIS A 8 -11.83 13.08 -11.07
N TYR A 9 -11.87 12.63 -9.82
CA TYR A 9 -12.71 11.54 -9.34
C TYR A 9 -13.47 11.98 -8.09
N ILE A 10 -14.70 11.50 -7.97
CA ILE A 10 -15.42 11.46 -6.69
C ILE A 10 -15.23 10.09 -6.07
N VAL A 11 -15.21 10.04 -4.74
CA VAL A 11 -14.97 8.84 -3.95
C VAL A 11 -16.17 8.55 -3.05
N ASP A 12 -16.51 7.28 -2.95
CA ASP A 12 -17.45 6.74 -1.98
C ASP A 12 -16.66 5.87 -0.99
N CYS A 13 -16.72 6.18 0.30
CA CYS A 13 -16.02 5.45 1.37
C CYS A 13 -16.95 5.31 2.59
N GLN A 14 -17.50 4.12 2.79
CA GLN A 14 -18.53 3.91 3.81
C GLN A 14 -18.03 4.14 5.22
N GLU A 15 -16.81 3.70 5.52
CA GLU A 15 -16.20 3.83 6.82
C GLU A 15 -16.06 5.30 7.22
N ILE A 16 -15.71 6.18 6.27
CA ILE A 16 -15.62 7.63 6.52
C ILE A 16 -17.00 8.27 6.56
N GLU A 17 -17.86 8.00 5.59
CA GLU A 17 -19.19 8.63 5.48
C GLU A 17 -20.12 8.28 6.65
N GLN A 18 -19.92 7.13 7.30
CA GLN A 18 -20.73 6.68 8.43
C GLN A 18 -20.05 6.93 9.79
N GLY A 19 -18.72 7.07 9.81
CA GLY A 19 -17.96 7.24 11.04
C GLY A 19 -17.87 8.68 11.54
N TRP A 20 -18.13 9.67 10.67
CA TRP A 20 -17.94 11.09 10.98
C TRP A 20 -19.12 11.97 10.55
N ASP A 21 -19.41 12.98 11.35
CA ASP A 21 -20.41 14.00 11.03
C ASP A 21 -19.85 15.03 10.04
N ASN A 22 -20.74 15.63 9.22
CA ASN A 22 -20.42 16.72 8.29
C ASN A 22 -19.35 16.40 7.22
N VAL A 23 -19.20 15.13 6.86
CA VAL A 23 -18.34 14.68 5.76
C VAL A 23 -18.75 15.37 4.45
N LYS A 24 -17.80 16.03 3.80
CA LYS A 24 -17.98 16.62 2.46
C LYS A 24 -17.74 15.57 1.38
N ASP A 25 -18.01 15.94 0.13
CA ASP A 25 -17.68 15.11 -1.02
C ASP A 25 -16.20 14.71 -1.01
N LEU A 26 -15.95 13.40 -0.99
CA LEU A 26 -14.60 12.83 -1.03
C LEU A 26 -14.09 12.86 -2.48
N THR A 27 -12.83 13.28 -2.68
CA THR A 27 -12.30 13.49 -4.03
C THR A 27 -10.86 13.02 -4.20
N LEU A 28 -10.53 12.67 -5.46
CA LEU A 28 -9.19 12.33 -5.90
C LEU A 28 -8.84 13.04 -7.20
N ASP A 29 -7.62 13.55 -7.29
CA ASP A 29 -7.04 14.14 -8.50
C ASP A 29 -5.78 13.38 -8.90
N ILE A 30 -5.87 12.60 -9.98
CA ILE A 30 -4.76 11.79 -10.51
C ILE A 30 -4.04 12.58 -11.59
N ASN A 31 -2.76 12.85 -11.38
CA ASN A 31 -1.87 13.60 -12.26
C ASN A 31 -0.69 12.71 -12.71
N GLU A 32 -0.20 12.94 -13.93
CA GLU A 32 1.08 12.38 -14.38
C GLU A 32 2.24 12.99 -13.58
N THR A 33 3.28 12.20 -13.35
CA THR A 33 4.58 12.69 -12.90
C THR A 33 5.54 12.76 -14.08
N ASP A 34 6.77 13.21 -13.84
CA ASP A 34 7.89 13.13 -14.77
C ASP A 34 8.34 11.69 -15.05
N GLN A 35 7.99 10.76 -14.16
CA GLN A 35 8.30 9.34 -14.27
C GLN A 35 7.17 8.56 -14.93
N ASP A 36 7.44 8.00 -16.12
CA ASP A 36 6.43 7.26 -16.89
C ASP A 36 5.79 6.11 -16.08
N GLY A 37 4.46 6.01 -16.12
CA GLY A 37 3.69 4.98 -15.40
C GLY A 37 3.62 5.14 -13.88
N ILE A 38 4.21 6.20 -13.31
CA ILE A 38 3.96 6.64 -11.94
C ILE A 38 3.00 7.83 -12.01
N PHE A 39 1.99 7.82 -11.15
CA PHE A 39 1.02 8.89 -11.08
C PHE A 39 0.95 9.42 -9.65
N ARG A 40 0.82 10.75 -9.53
CA ARG A 40 0.57 11.43 -8.27
C ARG A 40 -0.92 11.63 -8.10
N VAL A 41 -1.45 11.21 -6.98
CA VAL A 41 -2.84 11.36 -6.61
C VAL A 41 -2.93 12.31 -5.44
N VAL A 42 -3.67 13.40 -5.56
CA VAL A 42 -4.00 14.24 -4.42
C VAL A 42 -5.40 13.90 -3.96
N PHE A 43 -5.57 13.67 -2.67
CA PHE A 43 -6.84 13.25 -2.11
C PHE A 43 -7.34 14.19 -1.02
N ASP A 44 -8.66 14.27 -0.96
CA ASP A 44 -9.40 14.93 0.11
C ASP A 44 -10.56 14.01 0.50
N PHE A 45 -10.39 13.30 1.61
CA PHE A 45 -11.40 12.44 2.20
C PHE A 45 -12.11 13.11 3.37
N SER A 46 -12.17 14.45 3.37
CA SER A 46 -12.77 15.31 4.39
C SER A 46 -12.05 15.27 5.74
N ILE A 47 -11.84 14.08 6.32
CA ILE A 47 -11.12 13.87 7.58
C ILE A 47 -9.61 13.71 7.38
N LEU A 48 -9.22 13.20 6.21
CA LEU A 48 -7.85 12.93 5.82
C LEU A 48 -7.58 13.60 4.47
N VAL A 49 -6.49 14.35 4.41
CA VAL A 49 -5.99 14.94 3.17
C VAL A 49 -4.56 14.48 2.94
N GLY A 50 -4.18 14.26 1.70
CA GLY A 50 -2.83 13.73 1.46
C GLY A 50 -2.47 13.56 0.01
N VAL A 51 -1.33 12.91 -0.19
CA VAL A 51 -0.79 12.55 -1.51
C VAL A 51 -0.53 11.06 -1.55
N MET A 52 -0.94 10.44 -2.64
CA MET A 52 -0.62 9.05 -2.98
C MET A 52 0.25 9.00 -4.23
N LEU A 53 1.14 8.04 -4.31
CA LEU A 53 1.80 7.62 -5.54
C LEU A 53 1.25 6.26 -5.94
N ILE A 54 0.91 6.12 -7.23
CA ILE A 54 0.38 4.86 -7.77
C ILE A 54 1.20 4.39 -8.96
N CYS A 55 1.44 3.08 -9.03
CA CYS A 55 2.13 2.44 -10.16
C CYS A 55 1.66 0.99 -10.31
N THR A 56 1.67 0.46 -11.52
CA THR A 56 1.38 -0.97 -11.77
C THR A 56 2.53 -1.89 -11.37
N ASP A 57 3.74 -1.35 -11.19
CA ASP A 57 4.93 -2.08 -10.75
C ASP A 57 5.33 -1.60 -9.34
N LYS A 58 5.24 -2.52 -8.36
CA LYS A 58 5.57 -2.22 -6.96
C LYS A 58 7.06 -1.92 -6.77
N GLY A 59 7.94 -2.60 -7.50
CA GLY A 59 9.39 -2.37 -7.42
C GLY A 59 9.75 -0.98 -7.94
N LYS A 60 9.15 -0.58 -9.06
CA LYS A 60 9.30 0.77 -9.62
C LYS A 60 8.77 1.85 -8.67
N LEU A 61 7.61 1.62 -8.05
CA LEU A 61 7.04 2.54 -7.06
C LEU A 61 7.99 2.75 -5.87
N ASN A 62 8.50 1.65 -5.31
CA ASN A 62 9.42 1.70 -4.17
C ASN A 62 10.73 2.39 -4.52
N ALA A 63 11.31 2.11 -5.70
CA ALA A 63 12.55 2.76 -6.14
C ALA A 63 12.37 4.29 -6.30
N HIS A 64 11.21 4.72 -6.80
CA HIS A 64 10.91 6.14 -6.92
C HIS A 64 10.71 6.81 -5.55
N LEU A 65 10.11 6.10 -4.59
CA LEU A 65 9.98 6.60 -3.21
C LEU A 65 11.32 6.76 -2.52
N SER A 66 12.25 5.82 -2.69
CA SER A 66 13.61 5.95 -2.16
C SER A 66 14.30 7.18 -2.72
N TYR A 67 14.19 7.41 -4.05
CA TYR A 67 14.72 8.62 -4.68
C TYR A 67 14.13 9.91 -4.10
N LEU A 68 12.81 9.94 -3.85
CA LEU A 68 12.18 11.08 -3.20
C LEU A 68 12.69 11.25 -1.76
N GLY A 69 12.81 10.18 -0.97
CA GLY A 69 13.35 10.26 0.39
C GLY A 69 14.76 10.86 0.44
N ASP A 70 15.65 10.36 -0.42
CA ASP A 70 17.03 10.85 -0.52
C ASP A 70 17.10 12.34 -0.91
N GLU A 71 16.20 12.81 -1.78
CA GLU A 71 16.19 14.21 -2.25
C GLU A 71 15.80 15.21 -1.14
N TYR A 72 14.92 14.82 -0.21
CA TYR A 72 14.44 15.70 0.86
C TYR A 72 15.18 15.55 2.19
N GLU A 73 15.88 14.43 2.42
CA GLU A 73 16.74 14.23 3.61
C GLU A 73 18.19 14.73 3.40
N SER A 74 18.60 14.98 2.16
CA SER A 74 19.98 15.40 1.84
C SER A 74 20.26 16.91 2.01
N ASP A 75 19.36 17.71 2.58
CA ASP A 75 19.57 19.15 2.85
C ASP A 75 19.83 19.46 4.34
N GLU A 76 20.48 18.55 5.07
CA GLU A 76 21.19 18.90 6.30
C GLU A 76 22.71 18.83 6.06
N GLY A 77 23.36 19.98 6.27
CA GLY A 77 24.72 20.27 5.86
C GLY A 77 25.78 19.27 6.34
N GLY A 78 26.78 19.09 5.48
CA GLY A 78 27.96 18.30 5.78
C GLY A 78 28.70 18.74 7.03
N THR A 79 29.05 17.75 7.83
CA THR A 79 30.36 17.68 8.48
C THR A 79 30.85 16.24 8.35
N GLU A 80 31.76 16.05 7.41
CA GLU A 80 32.70 14.95 7.37
C GLU A 80 33.66 15.08 8.56
N GLU A 81 33.70 14.11 9.47
CA GLU A 81 34.92 13.74 10.18
C GLU A 81 34.86 12.23 10.47
N SER A 82 35.77 11.54 9.80
CA SER A 82 36.19 10.18 10.07
C SER A 82 36.78 10.09 11.48
N ASP A 83 36.42 9.09 12.28
CA ASP A 83 37.49 8.41 13.01
C ASP A 83 37.17 6.97 13.40
N SER A 84 38.15 6.15 13.08
CA SER A 84 38.27 4.72 13.35
C SER A 84 38.68 4.56 14.81
N ASP A 85 38.00 3.71 15.58
CA ASP A 85 38.58 3.21 16.82
C ASP A 85 38.14 1.75 17.06
N GLU A 86 39.05 0.87 16.67
CA GLU A 86 39.14 -0.51 17.15
C GLU A 86 39.31 -0.49 18.68
N LYS A 87 38.46 -1.20 19.41
CA LYS A 87 38.83 -1.70 20.75
C LYS A 87 38.40 -3.15 20.90
N GLU A 88 39.37 -4.00 20.61
CA GLU A 88 39.55 -5.33 21.16
C GLU A 88 39.42 -5.30 22.69
N HIS A 89 38.64 -6.20 23.27
CA HIS A 89 38.93 -6.74 24.59
C HIS A 89 38.50 -8.20 24.63
N ALA A 90 39.50 -9.04 24.80
CA ALA A 90 39.46 -10.48 24.86
C ALA A 90 39.38 -10.98 26.32
N GLU A 91 38.94 -12.24 26.43
CA GLU A 91 39.16 -13.25 27.50
C GLU A 91 38.40 -13.00 28.83
N ASP A 92 37.90 -13.98 29.58
CA ASP A 92 38.08 -15.44 29.67
C ASP A 92 36.93 -15.92 30.62
N ASP A 93 36.19 -17.02 30.42
CA ASP A 93 36.47 -18.42 30.79
C ASP A 93 35.43 -18.92 31.81
N ASP A 94 35.30 -20.25 31.86
CA ASP A 94 34.73 -21.13 32.90
C ASP A 94 33.62 -22.09 32.42
N GLU A 95 34.10 -23.08 31.68
CA GLU A 95 33.94 -24.53 31.86
C GLU A 95 32.80 -25.09 32.75
N GLY A 96 32.07 -26.06 32.16
CA GLY A 96 31.13 -26.93 32.87
C GLY A 96 30.63 -28.07 31.99
N GLU A 97 31.42 -29.15 31.96
CA GLU A 97 31.25 -30.39 31.19
C GLU A 97 30.20 -31.37 31.82
N ILE A 98 29.87 -32.40 31.03
CA ILE A 98 29.26 -33.72 31.33
C ILE A 98 27.73 -33.77 31.55
N ASP A 99 26.97 -34.79 31.15
CA ASP A 99 27.22 -36.00 30.37
C ASP A 99 25.88 -36.48 29.75
N ASP A 100 26.01 -37.21 28.65
CA ASP A 100 25.28 -38.39 28.19
C ASP A 100 24.00 -38.86 28.92
N MET A 101 23.02 -39.34 28.14
CA MET A 101 22.43 -40.70 28.24
C MET A 101 21.17 -40.81 27.35
N SER A 102 21.41 -41.38 26.16
CA SER A 102 20.71 -42.54 25.55
C SER A 102 19.24 -42.91 25.87
N GLY A 103 18.52 -43.35 24.82
CA GLY A 103 17.27 -44.13 24.88
C GLY A 103 16.38 -43.91 23.64
N ASP A 104 16.65 -44.54 22.49
CA ASP A 104 16.35 -45.93 22.08
C ASP A 104 14.87 -46.18 21.70
N ALA A 105 14.70 -46.61 20.44
CA ALA A 105 13.61 -47.39 19.84
C ALA A 105 12.18 -46.78 19.89
N ASP A 106 11.24 -47.07 18.99
CA ASP A 106 11.02 -48.27 18.19
C ASP A 106 10.00 -47.97 17.07
N ARG A 107 10.18 -48.65 15.93
CA ARG A 107 9.19 -49.21 14.97
C ARG A 107 7.80 -48.54 14.89
N GLY A 108 7.26 -48.18 13.73
CA GLY A 108 7.40 -48.78 12.41
C GLY A 108 6.02 -49.04 11.79
N SER A 109 6.00 -49.07 10.44
CA SER A 109 5.07 -49.82 9.59
C SER A 109 3.61 -49.36 9.42
N GLY A 110 3.19 -49.26 8.15
CA GLY A 110 1.97 -49.99 7.76
C GLY A 110 0.87 -49.22 7.02
N THR A 111 1.11 -48.94 5.74
CA THR A 111 0.23 -49.29 4.59
C THR A 111 -1.32 -49.29 4.74
N ARG A 112 -2.00 -48.65 3.77
CA ARG A 112 -2.99 -49.21 2.81
C ARG A 112 -4.16 -48.26 2.55
N GLY A 113 -4.40 -48.04 1.25
CA GLY A 113 -5.46 -47.19 0.75
C GLY A 113 -6.87 -47.77 0.92
N ARG A 114 -7.86 -46.90 0.69
CA ARG A 114 -9.27 -47.29 0.57
C ARG A 114 -9.95 -46.46 -0.50
N LYS A 115 -10.14 -47.07 -1.68
CA LYS A 115 -11.14 -46.63 -2.66
C LYS A 115 -12.53 -46.93 -2.09
N ARG A 116 -13.45 -45.96 -2.14
CA ARG A 116 -14.88 -46.23 -2.27
C ARG A 116 -15.52 -45.25 -3.26
N LYS A 117 -16.41 -45.83 -4.06
CA LYS A 117 -17.04 -45.30 -5.28
C LYS A 117 -18.51 -44.98 -4.95
N SER A 118 -18.96 -43.81 -5.41
CA SER A 118 -20.31 -43.43 -5.89
C SER A 118 -21.57 -43.70 -5.06
N GLN A 119 -22.40 -42.65 -4.92
CA GLN A 119 -23.79 -42.68 -5.41
C GLN A 119 -24.28 -41.27 -5.80
N ALA A 120 -25.05 -41.22 -6.88
CA ALA A 120 -25.43 -40.02 -7.63
C ALA A 120 -26.81 -39.47 -7.24
N SER A 121 -27.06 -38.18 -7.52
CA SER A 121 -28.36 -37.55 -7.87
C SER A 121 -28.12 -36.06 -8.25
N PRO A 122 -29.06 -35.33 -8.89
CA PRO A 122 -29.24 -35.33 -10.34
C PRO A 122 -29.00 -33.94 -10.98
N ARG A 123 -28.58 -33.97 -12.25
CA ARG A 123 -28.88 -33.03 -13.35
C ARG A 123 -29.20 -31.57 -12.96
N HIS A 124 -28.16 -30.78 -12.74
CA HIS A 124 -28.17 -29.37 -13.12
C HIS A 124 -27.30 -29.21 -14.37
N GLU A 125 -27.90 -28.72 -15.45
CA GLU A 125 -27.18 -28.25 -16.63
C GLU A 125 -26.04 -27.33 -16.19
N PRO A 126 -24.80 -27.55 -16.64
CA PRO A 126 -23.76 -26.54 -16.46
C PRO A 126 -24.20 -25.34 -17.29
N ARG A 127 -24.75 -24.33 -16.61
CA ARG A 127 -24.86 -22.97 -17.15
C ARG A 127 -23.51 -22.69 -17.78
N LYS A 128 -23.49 -22.50 -19.10
CA LYS A 128 -22.33 -22.00 -19.83
C LYS A 128 -21.88 -20.76 -19.06
N LYS A 129 -20.83 -20.89 -18.25
CA LYS A 129 -20.05 -19.74 -17.83
C LYS A 129 -19.55 -19.18 -19.14
N SER A 130 -20.18 -18.09 -19.60
CA SER A 130 -19.61 -17.29 -20.65
C SER A 130 -18.17 -17.06 -20.23
N ARG A 131 -17.23 -17.55 -21.02
CA ARG A 131 -15.86 -17.07 -20.96
C ARG A 131 -15.98 -15.59 -21.29
N THR A 132 -16.09 -14.77 -20.25
CA THR A 132 -15.83 -13.34 -20.38
C THR A 132 -14.37 -13.29 -20.75
N ASP A 133 -14.15 -13.08 -22.04
CA ASP A 133 -12.85 -12.78 -22.63
C ASP A 133 -12.09 -11.84 -21.69
N GLY A 134 -10.95 -12.31 -21.21
CA GLY A 134 -10.27 -11.78 -20.02
C GLY A 134 -10.03 -10.28 -20.14
N ALA A 135 -10.85 -9.47 -19.47
CA ALA A 135 -10.45 -8.13 -19.11
C ALA A 135 -9.33 -8.31 -18.08
N GLN A 136 -8.09 -8.10 -18.49
CA GLN A 136 -7.00 -7.97 -17.53
C GLN A 136 -7.39 -6.83 -16.59
N GLU A 137 -7.72 -7.19 -15.35
CA GLU A 137 -7.97 -6.23 -14.28
C GLU A 137 -6.65 -5.50 -14.04
N LEU A 138 -6.60 -4.20 -14.39
CA LEU A 138 -5.39 -3.41 -14.19
C LEU A 138 -5.33 -2.99 -12.72
N GLN A 139 -4.36 -3.55 -12.01
CA GLN A 139 -4.10 -3.27 -10.61
C GLN A 139 -2.92 -2.29 -10.49
N TYR A 140 -3.07 -1.30 -9.62
CA TYR A 140 -2.01 -0.41 -9.19
C TYR A 140 -1.73 -0.65 -7.71
N PHE A 141 -0.46 -0.54 -7.35
CA PHE A 141 0.02 -0.42 -5.99
C PHE A 141 -0.03 1.05 -5.58
N ILE A 142 -0.35 1.29 -4.31
CA ILE A 142 -0.47 2.62 -3.71
C ILE A 142 0.56 2.72 -2.60
N LYS A 143 1.20 3.87 -2.52
CA LYS A 143 1.87 4.36 -1.32
C LYS A 143 1.33 5.75 -1.02
N PHE A 144 1.02 6.09 0.22
CA PHE A 144 0.49 7.40 0.54
C PHE A 144 0.95 7.93 1.90
N ARG A 145 0.94 9.27 1.99
CA ARG A 145 1.13 10.04 3.22
C ARG A 145 -0.04 10.98 3.40
N CYS A 146 -0.38 11.30 4.64
CA CYS A 146 -1.58 12.08 4.91
C CYS A 146 -1.52 12.86 6.21
N ARG A 147 -2.47 13.78 6.35
CA ARG A 147 -2.71 14.57 7.54
C ARG A 147 -4.19 14.49 7.90
N GLU A 148 -4.47 14.28 9.17
CA GLU A 148 -5.80 14.43 9.76
C GLU A 148 -6.20 15.91 9.78
N THR A 149 -7.49 16.22 9.62
CA THR A 149 -7.96 17.61 9.39
C THR A 149 -8.56 18.29 10.62
N GLY A 150 -8.87 17.54 11.67
CA GLY A 150 -9.41 18.02 12.94
C GLY A 150 -8.33 18.63 13.83
N GLU A 151 -7.35 17.84 14.26
CA GLU A 151 -6.21 18.26 15.08
C GLU A 151 -4.97 18.59 14.23
N GLY A 152 -4.95 18.16 12.96
CA GLY A 152 -3.81 18.42 12.07
C GLY A 152 -2.69 17.39 12.19
N GLU A 153 -2.94 16.26 12.85
CA GLU A 153 -1.94 15.20 13.05
C GLU A 153 -1.40 14.70 11.70
N LEU A 154 -0.08 14.70 11.55
CA LEU A 154 0.60 14.23 10.36
C LEU A 154 0.94 12.74 10.51
N TYR A 155 0.74 11.97 9.45
CA TYR A 155 1.17 10.59 9.33
C TYR A 155 2.24 10.49 8.22
N PRO A 156 3.52 10.69 8.58
CA PRO A 156 4.64 10.77 7.64
C PRO A 156 5.13 9.39 7.17
N GLU A 157 4.80 8.32 7.90
CA GLU A 157 5.13 6.96 7.48
C GLU A 157 4.29 6.52 6.27
N PRO A 158 4.91 6.09 5.15
CA PRO A 158 4.16 5.73 3.94
C PRO A 158 3.33 4.45 4.07
N GLU A 159 2.01 4.62 4.09
CA GLU A 159 1.05 3.52 4.15
C GLU A 159 0.84 2.84 2.79
N ASP A 160 0.52 1.54 2.83
CA ASP A 160 0.32 0.71 1.65
C ASP A 160 -1.15 0.66 1.19
N GLY A 161 -1.34 0.39 -0.10
CA GLY A 161 -2.64 0.07 -0.62
C GLY A 161 -2.63 -0.48 -2.04
N THR A 162 -3.82 -0.71 -2.57
CA THR A 162 -4.03 -1.15 -3.95
C THR A 162 -5.28 -0.49 -4.52
N LEU A 163 -5.29 -0.25 -5.82
CA LEU A 163 -6.52 0.05 -6.56
C LEU A 163 -6.63 -0.83 -7.80
N ARG A 164 -7.86 -1.11 -8.19
CA ARG A 164 -8.17 -1.99 -9.32
C ARG A 164 -9.26 -1.37 -10.17
N TYR A 165 -8.95 -1.17 -11.45
CA TYR A 165 -9.89 -0.59 -12.39
C TYR A 165 -10.95 -1.59 -12.85
N GLU A 166 -12.17 -1.07 -12.97
CA GLU A 166 -13.29 -1.80 -13.54
C GLU A 166 -13.33 -1.59 -15.06
N GLY A 167 -13.13 -2.68 -15.80
CA GLY A 167 -13.19 -2.69 -17.26
C GLY A 167 -12.04 -1.94 -17.94
N LYS A 168 -12.18 -1.72 -19.25
CA LYS A 168 -11.06 -1.28 -20.11
C LYS A 168 -10.85 0.23 -20.17
N ARG A 169 -11.78 1.05 -19.63
CA ARG A 169 -11.81 2.50 -19.85
C ARG A 169 -11.26 3.34 -18.70
N MET A 170 -10.81 2.71 -17.61
CA MET A 170 -10.30 3.40 -16.42
C MET A 170 -11.25 4.47 -15.85
N ALA A 171 -12.56 4.24 -15.95
CA ALA A 171 -13.59 5.22 -15.54
C ALA A 171 -14.03 5.06 -14.09
N ALA A 172 -13.79 3.89 -13.49
CA ALA A 172 -14.07 3.61 -12.09
C ALA A 172 -13.07 2.56 -11.57
N PHE A 173 -12.78 2.62 -10.28
CA PHE A 173 -11.94 1.64 -9.61
C PHE A 173 -12.38 1.40 -8.17
N LEU A 174 -11.96 0.25 -7.65
CA LEU A 174 -12.05 -0.09 -6.23
C LEU A 174 -10.65 -0.03 -5.63
N GLY A 175 -10.50 0.76 -4.58
CA GLY A 175 -9.28 0.89 -3.80
C GLY A 175 -9.41 0.21 -2.45
N LYS A 176 -8.26 -0.15 -1.88
CA LYS A 176 -8.09 -0.59 -0.48
C LYS A 176 -6.79 0.00 0.05
N VAL A 177 -6.87 0.69 1.17
CA VAL A 177 -5.73 1.34 1.82
C VAL A 177 -5.82 1.17 3.32
N ASP A 178 -4.67 1.17 3.99
CA ASP A 178 -4.60 1.26 5.45
C ASP A 178 -4.63 2.74 5.83
N MET A 179 -5.76 3.23 6.34
CA MET A 179 -5.96 4.64 6.68
C MET A 179 -5.69 4.88 8.17
N PRO A 180 -4.72 5.73 8.54
CA PRO A 180 -4.53 6.16 9.92
C PRO A 180 -5.85 6.71 10.51
N CYS A 181 -6.05 6.52 11.81
CA CYS A 181 -7.25 6.87 12.59
C CYS A 181 -8.62 6.33 12.11
N VAL A 182 -8.69 5.67 10.95
CA VAL A 182 -9.91 5.04 10.40
C VAL A 182 -9.85 3.51 10.52
N GLY A 183 -8.76 2.89 10.05
CA GLY A 183 -8.56 1.45 10.13
C GLY A 183 -7.78 0.86 8.94
N GLY A 184 -7.58 -0.47 8.98
CA GLY A 184 -6.83 -1.21 7.97
C GLY A 184 -7.70 -1.76 6.85
N GLN A 185 -7.14 -1.79 5.63
CA GLN A 185 -7.71 -2.38 4.41
C GLN A 185 -9.09 -1.83 4.05
N ILE A 186 -9.28 -0.53 4.30
CA ILE A 186 -10.55 0.18 4.11
C ILE A 186 -10.88 0.24 2.62
N PRO A 187 -12.01 -0.33 2.19
CA PRO A 187 -12.43 -0.28 0.80
C PRO A 187 -12.99 1.09 0.46
N PHE A 188 -12.64 1.60 -0.72
CA PHE A 188 -13.29 2.79 -1.28
C PHE A 188 -13.54 2.59 -2.76
N ALA A 189 -14.59 3.22 -3.28
CA ALA A 189 -14.89 3.24 -4.71
C ALA A 189 -14.62 4.64 -5.25
N ALA A 190 -14.10 4.74 -6.47
CA ALA A 190 -13.88 6.03 -7.12
C ALA A 190 -14.45 6.02 -8.53
N ARG A 191 -15.09 7.13 -8.91
CA ARG A 191 -15.66 7.32 -10.24
C ARG A 191 -15.10 8.58 -10.88
N LYS A 192 -14.58 8.44 -12.09
CA LYS A 192 -14.05 9.54 -12.89
C LYS A 192 -15.18 10.45 -13.33
N ILE A 193 -15.03 11.74 -13.04
CA ILE A 193 -15.98 12.79 -13.45
C ILE A 193 -15.37 13.78 -14.45
N SER A 194 -14.04 13.81 -14.58
CA SER A 194 -13.32 14.57 -15.59
C SER A 194 -12.05 13.83 -16.04
N ASN A 195 -11.70 13.96 -17.32
CA ASN A 195 -10.40 13.51 -17.85
C ASN A 195 -9.28 14.52 -17.62
N VAL A 196 -9.60 15.68 -17.05
CA VAL A 196 -8.65 16.72 -16.66
C VAL A 196 -8.59 16.73 -15.15
N ALA A 197 -7.41 16.44 -14.60
CA ALA A 197 -7.14 16.55 -13.18
C ALA A 197 -7.09 18.02 -12.76
N LYS A 198 -7.48 18.32 -11.52
CA LYS A 198 -7.31 19.69 -11.00
C LYS A 198 -5.82 19.96 -10.78
N PRO A 199 -5.33 21.15 -11.18
CA PRO A 199 -3.96 21.52 -10.88
C PRO A 199 -3.78 21.59 -9.37
N ASN A 200 -2.81 20.86 -8.85
CA ASN A 200 -2.49 20.86 -7.43
C ASN A 200 -0.97 20.95 -7.23
N ARG A 201 -0.57 21.80 -6.29
CA ARG A 201 0.83 21.99 -5.91
C ARG A 201 1.30 21.04 -4.81
N LYS A 202 0.38 20.30 -4.19
CA LYS A 202 0.68 19.34 -3.12
C LYS A 202 1.66 18.29 -3.60
N SER A 203 2.76 18.15 -2.88
CA SER A 203 3.85 17.21 -3.17
C SER A 203 3.92 16.08 -2.14
N TRP A 204 4.78 15.08 -2.41
CA TRP A 204 5.04 14.00 -1.46
C TRP A 204 5.77 14.48 -0.20
N ALA A 205 6.60 15.52 -0.33
CA ALA A 205 7.34 16.13 0.76
C ALA A 205 6.45 16.98 1.68
N ASP A 206 5.30 17.48 1.17
CA ASP A 206 4.34 18.26 1.98
C ASP A 206 3.64 17.42 3.08
N TYR A 207 4.08 16.19 3.28
CA TYR A 207 3.56 15.27 4.28
C TYR A 207 4.68 14.41 4.90
N SER A 208 5.94 14.87 4.88
CA SER A 208 7.09 14.20 5.51
C SER A 208 7.43 14.76 6.91
N ASP A 209 8.27 14.05 7.65
CA ASP A 209 8.78 14.47 8.97
C ASP A 209 9.46 15.85 8.94
N SER A 210 10.14 16.19 7.85
CA SER A 210 10.71 17.53 7.69
C SER A 210 9.67 18.65 7.77
N GLU A 211 8.41 18.43 7.38
CA GLU A 211 7.34 19.40 7.66
C GLU A 211 6.86 19.34 9.11
N TYR A 212 6.90 18.16 9.74
CA TYR A 212 6.50 17.98 11.14
C TYR A 212 7.43 18.74 12.10
N GLU A 213 8.74 18.69 11.86
CA GLU A 213 9.74 19.35 12.70
C GLU A 213 9.62 20.89 12.65
N TYR A 214 9.24 21.48 11.52
CA TYR A 214 9.06 22.94 11.42
C TYR A 214 7.81 23.49 12.13
N VAL A 215 6.80 22.66 12.42
CA VAL A 215 5.55 23.10 13.05
C VAL A 215 5.64 23.12 14.58
N TYR A 216 6.61 22.43 15.18
CA TYR A 216 6.74 22.27 16.63
C TYR A 216 8.06 22.82 17.24
N VAL A 217 8.83 23.65 16.50
CA VAL A 217 10.00 24.37 17.01
C VAL A 217 9.68 25.82 17.37
#